data_AF-A0A535SK12-F1
#
_entry.id   AF-A0A535SK12-F1
#
_cell.length_a   1.000
_cell.length_b   1.000
_cell.length_c   1.000
_cell.angle_alpha   90.00
_cell.angle_beta   90.00
_cell.angle_gamma   90.00
#
_symmetry.space_group_name_H-M   'P 1'
#
loop_
_entity.id
_entity.type
_entity.pdbx_description
1 polymer ?
#
loop_
_entity_poly.entity_id
_entity_poly.type
_entity_poly.pdbx_seq_one_letter_code
_entity_poly.pdbx_strand_id
1 'polypeptide(L)'
;MRGTSTCRASWSDGRREAKAVGDHRRKDLLEDARRRGQTVSEETLRLADWTILVTDVPMELLRLEEALVLLRERWQMELLYKLWKQQAQVDEWHTRDRWRKLCELYAKLLAVTLQHWLIVLFAWHDPQRSLVKLAQVVRDTGWTLMEALAGFRSMRWAMRLIGRRMQSGCQMNKRQKHPNSAQLLEAQAVEWALSWCE
;
A
#
# COMPACT_ATOMS: atom_id res chain seq x y z
N MET A 1 -20.67 -36.03 19.98
CA MET A 1 -21.17 -34.69 19.60
C MET A 1 -20.51 -34.31 18.28
N ARG A 2 -21.33 -33.82 17.35
CA ARG A 2 -21.05 -33.74 15.91
C ARG A 2 -19.92 -32.74 15.62
N GLY A 3 -19.05 -33.12 14.68
CA GLY A 3 -17.97 -32.29 14.18
C GLY A 3 -18.50 -31.04 13.48
N THR A 4 -17.92 -29.90 13.83
CA THR A 4 -17.99 -28.68 13.04
C THR A 4 -16.97 -28.80 11.91
N SER A 5 -17.46 -29.22 10.74
CA SER A 5 -16.78 -29.03 9.47
C SER A 5 -16.54 -27.54 9.26
N THR A 6 -15.29 -27.10 9.38
CA THR A 6 -14.86 -25.81 8.86
C THR A 6 -15.00 -25.89 7.34
N CYS A 7 -16.10 -25.34 6.80
CA CYS A 7 -16.24 -25.10 5.37
C CYS A 7 -15.13 -24.13 4.95
N ARG A 8 -14.02 -24.67 4.48
CA ARG A 8 -12.98 -23.92 3.78
C ARG A 8 -13.53 -23.65 2.38
N ALA A 9 -14.30 -22.57 2.26
CA ALA A 9 -14.79 -22.09 0.98
C ALA A 9 -13.63 -21.38 0.26
N SER A 10 -12.73 -22.17 -0.35
CA SER A 10 -11.77 -21.66 -1.32
C SER A 10 -12.44 -21.63 -2.68
N TRP A 11 -12.61 -20.46 -3.27
CA TRP A 11 -13.15 -20.31 -4.61
C TRP A 11 -12.10 -19.65 -5.50
N SER A 12 -11.94 -20.19 -6.70
CA SER A 12 -11.16 -19.58 -7.78
C SER A 12 -12.15 -18.97 -8.76
N ASP A 13 -12.28 -17.65 -8.73
CA ASP A 13 -13.08 -16.90 -9.69
C ASP A 13 -12.17 -16.11 -10.63
N GLY A 14 -12.56 -16.04 -11.90
CA GLY A 14 -11.75 -15.52 -12.99
C GLY A 14 -12.55 -14.57 -13.84
N ARG A 15 -12.09 -13.32 -13.93
CA ARG A 15 -12.65 -12.36 -14.88
C ARG A 15 -11.93 -12.50 -16.22
N ARG A 16 -12.68 -12.74 -17.29
CA ARG A 16 -12.15 -12.60 -18.65
C ARG A 16 -12.01 -11.11 -18.98
N GLU A 17 -10.83 -10.73 -19.43
CA GLU A 17 -10.50 -9.35 -19.78
C GLU A 17 -10.95 -9.00 -21.20
N ALA A 18 -10.98 -7.70 -21.50
CA ALA A 18 -11.18 -7.22 -22.87
C ALA A 18 -10.08 -7.75 -23.79
N LYS A 19 -10.44 -8.03 -25.06
CA LYS A 19 -9.51 -8.63 -26.03
C LYS A 19 -8.22 -7.83 -26.20
N ALA A 20 -8.29 -6.50 -26.22
CA ALA A 20 -7.12 -5.63 -26.31
C ALA A 20 -6.15 -5.81 -25.12
N VAL A 21 -6.67 -5.99 -23.91
CA VAL A 21 -5.87 -6.23 -22.69
C VAL A 21 -5.19 -7.60 -22.77
N GLY A 22 -5.91 -8.63 -23.19
CA GLY A 22 -5.36 -9.97 -23.40
C GLY A 22 -4.26 -9.99 -24.45
N ASP A 23 -4.48 -9.36 -25.60
CA ASP A 23 -3.51 -9.28 -26.70
C ASP A 23 -2.23 -8.53 -26.27
N HIS A 24 -2.37 -7.43 -25.50
CA HIS A 24 -1.23 -6.71 -24.93
C HIS A 24 -0.43 -7.59 -23.95
N ARG A 25 -1.11 -8.25 -23.01
CA ARG A 25 -0.47 -9.17 -22.04
C ARG A 25 0.28 -10.32 -22.73
N ARG A 26 -0.28 -10.89 -23.80
CA ARG A 26 0.41 -11.93 -24.60
C ARG A 26 1.69 -11.39 -25.24
N LYS A 27 1.64 -10.17 -25.77
CA LYS A 27 2.82 -9.52 -26.35
C LYS A 27 3.92 -9.35 -25.29
N ASP A 28 3.58 -8.83 -24.12
CA ASP A 28 4.53 -8.64 -23.01
C ASP A 28 5.15 -9.97 -22.55
N LEU A 29 4.35 -11.03 -22.43
CA LEU A 29 4.81 -12.37 -22.08
C LEU A 29 5.82 -12.90 -23.09
N LEU A 30 5.54 -12.74 -24.39
CA LEU A 30 6.45 -13.15 -25.47
C LEU A 30 7.75 -12.33 -25.46
N GLU A 31 7.67 -11.03 -25.19
CA GLU A 31 8.85 -10.16 -25.10
C GLU A 31 9.74 -10.48 -23.89
N ASP A 32 9.15 -10.74 -22.72
CA ASP A 32 9.88 -11.17 -21.52
C ASP A 32 10.51 -12.55 -21.72
N ALA A 33 9.79 -13.52 -22.29
CA ALA A 33 10.33 -14.83 -22.60
C ALA A 33 11.48 -14.76 -23.60
N ARG A 34 11.36 -13.94 -24.65
CA ARG A 34 12.46 -13.68 -25.60
C ARG A 34 13.68 -13.10 -24.90
N ARG A 35 13.51 -12.11 -24.00
CA ARG A 35 14.62 -11.53 -23.21
C ARG A 35 15.32 -12.56 -22.33
N ARG A 36 14.57 -13.56 -21.84
CA ARG A 36 15.08 -14.63 -20.97
C ARG A 36 15.55 -15.88 -21.74
N GLY A 37 15.42 -15.90 -23.07
CA GLY A 37 15.74 -17.07 -23.90
C GLY A 37 14.81 -18.26 -23.66
N GLN A 38 13.57 -18.02 -23.24
CA GLN A 38 12.58 -19.04 -22.90
C GLN A 38 11.43 -19.05 -23.91
N THR A 39 10.71 -20.17 -23.97
CA THR A 39 9.50 -20.33 -24.80
C THR A 39 8.26 -20.30 -23.91
N VAL A 40 7.24 -19.54 -24.28
CA VAL A 40 5.96 -19.48 -23.56
C VAL A 40 5.06 -20.62 -24.05
N SER A 41 4.42 -21.35 -23.13
CA SER A 41 3.46 -22.40 -23.51
C SER A 41 2.15 -21.81 -24.02
N GLU A 42 1.41 -22.57 -24.84
CA GLU A 42 0.08 -22.15 -25.30
C GLU A 42 -0.89 -21.93 -24.13
N GLU A 43 -0.78 -22.73 -23.07
CA GLU A 43 -1.62 -22.61 -21.89
C GLU A 43 -1.41 -21.26 -21.19
N THR A 44 -0.16 -20.83 -21.02
CA THR A 44 0.17 -19.50 -20.48
C THR A 44 -0.37 -18.37 -21.35
N LEU A 45 -0.31 -18.51 -22.69
CA LEU A 45 -0.88 -17.51 -23.60
C LEU A 45 -2.41 -17.46 -23.54
N ARG A 46 -3.08 -18.60 -23.31
CA ARG A 46 -4.55 -18.65 -23.10
C ARG A 46 -4.94 -18.01 -21.76
N LEU A 47 -4.14 -18.20 -20.73
CA LEU A 47 -4.35 -17.60 -19.41
C LEU A 47 -4.16 -16.07 -19.41
N ALA A 48 -3.46 -15.51 -20.40
CA ALA A 48 -3.31 -14.05 -20.53
C ALA A 48 -4.66 -13.31 -20.67
N ASP A 49 -5.71 -14.00 -21.11
CA ASP A 49 -7.07 -13.44 -21.24
C ASP A 49 -7.81 -13.33 -19.89
N TRP A 50 -7.22 -13.83 -18.81
CA TRP A 50 -7.89 -13.97 -17.52
C TRP A 50 -7.13 -13.25 -16.41
N THR A 51 -7.89 -12.68 -15.48
CA THR A 51 -7.39 -12.31 -14.16
C THR A 51 -8.01 -13.27 -13.15
N ILE A 52 -7.19 -14.14 -12.58
CA ILE A 52 -7.62 -15.20 -11.66
C ILE A 52 -7.23 -14.80 -10.23
N LEU A 53 -8.21 -14.80 -9.33
CA LEU A 53 -7.99 -14.56 -7.92
C LEU A 53 -8.19 -15.86 -7.14
N VAL A 54 -7.25 -16.17 -6.26
CA VAL A 54 -7.35 -17.28 -5.30
C VAL A 54 -7.42 -16.67 -3.91
N THR A 55 -8.54 -16.90 -3.21
CA THR A 55 -8.78 -16.36 -1.87
C THR A 55 -9.57 -17.36 -1.02
N ASP A 56 -9.30 -17.37 0.28
CA ASP A 56 -10.08 -18.11 1.28
C ASP A 56 -11.26 -17.30 1.82
N VAL A 57 -11.44 -16.06 1.34
CA VAL A 57 -12.53 -15.18 1.76
C VAL A 57 -13.84 -15.62 1.06
N PRO A 58 -14.93 -15.84 1.81
CA PRO A 58 -16.23 -16.15 1.23
C PRO A 58 -16.75 -15.05 0.29
N MET A 59 -17.41 -15.44 -0.79
CA MET A 59 -18.00 -14.53 -1.80
C MET A 59 -19.07 -13.60 -1.21
N GLU A 60 -19.72 -14.01 -0.12
CA GLU A 60 -20.70 -13.18 0.59
C GLU A 60 -20.05 -11.99 1.30
N LEU A 61 -18.75 -12.07 1.61
CA LEU A 61 -17.98 -11.04 2.30
C LEU A 61 -17.12 -10.21 1.35
N LEU A 62 -16.72 -10.77 0.20
CA LEU A 62 -15.88 -10.10 -0.77
C LEU A 62 -16.23 -10.54 -2.19
N ARG A 63 -16.87 -9.66 -2.94
CA ARG A 63 -17.17 -9.91 -4.35
C ARG A 63 -15.90 -9.80 -5.20
N LEU A 64 -15.90 -10.45 -6.36
CA LEU A 64 -14.76 -10.41 -7.29
C LEU A 64 -14.37 -8.96 -7.66
N GLU A 65 -15.35 -8.10 -7.91
CA GLU A 65 -15.14 -6.67 -8.21
C GLU A 65 -14.35 -5.97 -7.09
N GLU A 66 -14.76 -6.19 -5.84
CA GLU A 66 -14.16 -5.59 -4.65
C GLU A 66 -12.76 -6.16 -4.40
N ALA A 67 -12.58 -7.46 -4.66
CA ALA A 67 -11.27 -8.09 -4.52
C ALA A 67 -10.26 -7.57 -5.55
N LEU A 68 -10.68 -7.30 -6.79
CA LEU A 68 -9.83 -6.69 -7.82
C LEU A 68 -9.40 -5.27 -7.40
N VAL A 69 -10.29 -4.52 -6.74
CA VAL A 69 -9.96 -3.22 -6.15
C VAL A 69 -8.87 -3.36 -5.09
N LEU A 70 -9.03 -4.30 -4.15
CA LEU A 70 -8.03 -4.56 -3.11
C LEU A 70 -6.69 -5.04 -3.67
N LEU A 71 -6.72 -5.89 -4.70
CA LEU A 71 -5.51 -6.41 -5.34
C LEU A 71 -4.67 -5.29 -5.96
N ARG A 72 -5.31 -4.24 -6.50
CA ARG A 72 -4.60 -3.04 -6.97
C ARG A 72 -3.90 -2.32 -5.83
N GLU A 73 -4.60 -2.12 -4.72
CA GLU A 73 -4.04 -1.39 -3.57
C GLU A 73 -2.91 -2.16 -2.87
N ARG A 74 -2.68 -3.44 -3.23
CA ARG A 74 -1.46 -4.18 -2.84
C ARG A 74 -0.19 -3.38 -3.11
N TRP A 75 -0.09 -2.71 -4.26
CA TRP A 75 1.09 -1.91 -4.61
C TRP A 75 1.30 -0.72 -3.66
N GLN A 76 0.26 -0.22 -2.98
CA GLN A 76 0.43 0.83 -1.97
C GLN A 76 1.31 0.35 -0.81
N MET A 77 1.24 -0.93 -0.45
CA MET A 77 2.11 -1.49 0.59
C MET A 77 3.57 -1.44 0.15
N GLU A 78 3.86 -1.76 -1.10
CA GLU A 78 5.23 -1.65 -1.65
C GLU A 78 5.72 -0.20 -1.66
N LEU A 79 4.87 0.73 -2.07
CA LEU A 79 5.18 2.17 -2.02
C LEU A 79 5.41 2.64 -0.58
N LEU A 80 4.64 2.15 0.39
CA LEU A 80 4.82 2.45 1.81
C LEU A 80 6.17 1.92 2.31
N TYR A 81 6.53 0.68 1.99
CA TYR A 81 7.83 0.12 2.35
C TYR A 81 8.99 0.87 1.68
N LYS A 82 8.83 1.24 0.41
CA LYS A 82 9.82 2.08 -0.29
C LYS A 82 9.98 3.42 0.40
N LEU A 83 8.88 4.04 0.82
CA LEU A 83 8.89 5.29 1.58
C LEU A 83 9.64 5.11 2.92
N TRP A 84 9.39 4.02 3.66
CA TRP A 84 10.08 3.75 4.92
C TRP A 84 11.58 3.58 4.75
N LYS A 85 12.03 2.90 3.69
CA LYS A 85 13.46 2.81 3.35
C LYS A 85 14.05 4.18 3.01
N GLN A 86 13.41 4.94 2.13
CA GLN A 86 13.93 6.23 1.69
C GLN A 86 13.91 7.32 2.77
N GLN A 87 12.89 7.34 3.63
CA GLN A 87 12.65 8.45 4.57
C GLN A 87 13.00 8.13 6.02
N ALA A 88 13.02 6.85 6.39
CA ALA A 88 13.36 6.40 7.74
C ALA A 88 14.57 5.45 7.76
N GLN A 89 15.14 5.12 6.60
CA GLN A 89 16.37 4.34 6.47
C GLN A 89 16.30 3.03 7.30
N VAL A 90 15.13 2.37 7.23
CA VAL A 90 14.85 1.15 8.01
C VAL A 90 15.79 -0.01 7.66
N ASP A 91 16.40 0.04 6.47
CA ASP A 91 17.33 -0.95 5.92
C ASP A 91 18.80 -0.50 5.94
N GLU A 92 19.12 0.59 6.66
CA GLU A 92 20.49 1.04 6.88
C GLU A 92 20.88 0.94 8.36
N TRP A 93 22.16 0.73 8.64
CA TRP A 93 22.69 0.61 10.01
C TRP A 93 24.14 1.07 10.05
N HIS A 94 24.54 1.69 11.16
CA HIS A 94 25.92 2.17 11.35
C HIS A 94 26.84 1.15 12.02
N THR A 95 26.27 0.15 12.69
CA THR A 95 27.03 -0.84 13.45
C THR A 95 27.26 -2.14 12.66
N ARG A 96 28.38 -2.83 12.93
CA ARG A 96 28.64 -4.17 12.40
C ARG A 96 28.11 -5.28 13.31
N ASP A 97 27.87 -4.98 14.58
CA ASP A 97 27.39 -5.96 15.55
C ASP A 97 25.96 -6.42 15.24
N ARG A 98 25.74 -7.75 15.24
CA ARG A 98 24.47 -8.34 14.82
C ARG A 98 23.32 -7.97 15.76
N TRP A 99 23.56 -7.94 17.07
CA TRP A 99 22.52 -7.67 18.06
C TRP A 99 22.13 -6.19 18.06
N ARG A 100 23.11 -5.29 17.93
CA ARG A 100 22.84 -3.86 17.78
C ARG A 100 22.07 -3.56 16.48
N LYS A 101 22.35 -4.26 15.38
CA LYS A 101 21.54 -4.15 14.14
C LYS A 101 20.09 -4.54 14.38
N LEU A 102 19.83 -5.65 15.06
CA LEU A 102 18.46 -6.08 15.38
C LEU A 102 17.75 -5.06 16.26
N CYS A 103 18.41 -4.55 17.31
CA CYS A 103 17.85 -3.50 18.16
C CYS A 103 17.53 -2.23 17.36
N GLU A 104 18.44 -1.77 16.50
CA GLU A 104 18.23 -0.61 15.63
C GLU A 104 17.05 -0.83 14.67
N LEU A 105 16.96 -2.01 14.06
CA LEU A 105 15.84 -2.39 13.19
C LEU A 105 14.51 -2.34 13.94
N TYR A 106 14.41 -2.97 15.11
CA TYR A 106 13.18 -2.95 15.90
C TYR A 106 12.80 -1.53 16.33
N ALA A 107 13.78 -0.72 16.75
CA ALA A 107 13.53 0.68 17.11
C ALA A 107 13.00 1.48 15.91
N LYS A 108 13.60 1.32 14.73
CA LYS A 108 13.15 1.96 13.49
C LYS A 108 11.75 1.49 13.07
N LEU A 109 11.46 0.19 13.16
CA LEU A 109 10.13 -0.36 12.87
C LEU A 109 9.06 0.17 13.83
N LEU A 110 9.35 0.27 15.12
CA LEU A 110 8.46 0.89 16.10
C LEU A 110 8.22 2.37 15.77
N ALA A 111 9.28 3.12 15.44
CA ALA A 111 9.18 4.53 15.11
C ALA A 111 8.30 4.77 13.86
N VAL A 112 8.49 4.03 12.77
CA VAL A 112 7.65 4.17 11.56
C VAL A 112 6.22 3.71 11.79
N THR A 113 6.01 2.70 12.65
CA THR A 113 4.67 2.24 13.04
C THR A 113 3.93 3.31 13.84
N LEU A 114 4.58 3.91 14.85
CA LEU A 114 4.02 5.02 15.62
C LEU A 114 3.73 6.24 14.74
N GLN A 115 4.67 6.59 13.85
CA GLN A 115 4.47 7.64 12.86
C GLN A 115 3.23 7.37 12.00
N HIS A 116 3.09 6.14 11.50
CA HIS A 116 1.94 5.77 10.67
C HIS A 116 0.62 5.86 11.45
N TRP A 117 0.58 5.41 12.71
CA TRP A 117 -0.62 5.54 13.54
C TRP A 117 -1.00 7.00 13.81
N LEU A 118 -0.03 7.90 14.03
CA LEU A 118 -0.31 9.33 14.16
C LEU A 118 -0.90 9.91 12.86
N ILE A 119 -0.39 9.47 11.70
CA ILE A 119 -0.94 9.85 10.40
C ILE A 119 -2.40 9.38 10.27
N VAL A 120 -2.69 8.13 10.61
CA VAL A 120 -4.06 7.60 10.57
C VAL A 120 -4.97 8.41 11.50
N LEU A 121 -4.54 8.67 12.73
CA LEU A 121 -5.35 9.39 13.71
C LEU A 121 -5.70 10.83 13.29
N PHE A 122 -4.77 11.54 12.66
CA PHE A 122 -4.93 12.97 12.39
C PHE A 122 -5.21 13.33 10.92
N ALA A 123 -4.96 12.43 9.98
CA ALA A 123 -4.98 12.74 8.55
C ALA A 123 -5.64 11.66 7.66
N TRP A 124 -6.18 10.57 8.22
CA TRP A 124 -6.83 9.51 7.44
C TRP A 124 -8.03 9.99 6.59
N HIS A 125 -8.80 10.94 7.10
CA HIS A 125 -10.05 11.39 6.48
C HIS A 125 -9.88 12.09 5.12
N ASP A 126 -8.66 12.53 4.78
CA ASP A 126 -8.38 13.32 3.59
C ASP A 126 -7.39 12.54 2.68
N PRO A 127 -7.88 11.93 1.59
CA PRO A 127 -7.03 11.10 0.72
C PRO A 127 -5.98 11.93 -0.04
N GLN A 128 -6.13 13.27 -0.13
CA GLN A 128 -5.13 14.14 -0.78
C GLN A 128 -3.91 14.41 0.09
N ARG A 129 -3.83 13.84 1.29
CA ARG A 129 -2.69 14.06 2.19
C ARG A 129 -1.44 13.33 1.70
N SER A 130 -0.33 14.06 1.66
CA SER A 130 0.97 13.50 1.31
C SER A 130 1.59 12.81 2.52
N LEU A 131 1.74 11.48 2.45
CA LEU A 131 2.42 10.69 3.48
C LEU A 131 3.85 11.19 3.77
N VAL A 132 4.56 11.70 2.75
CA VAL A 132 5.90 12.27 2.91
C VAL A 132 5.87 13.51 3.80
N LYS A 133 4.97 14.47 3.50
CA LYS A 133 4.85 15.72 4.26
C LYS A 133 4.35 15.45 5.68
N LEU A 134 3.39 14.53 5.84
CA LEU A 134 2.88 14.14 7.14
C LEU A 134 3.96 13.45 8.00
N ALA A 135 4.75 12.55 7.41
CA ALA A 135 5.89 11.93 8.08
C ALA A 135 6.91 12.98 8.54
N GLN A 136 7.17 14.01 7.72
CA GLN A 136 8.02 15.13 8.11
C GLN A 136 7.47 15.86 9.34
N VAL A 137 6.16 16.13 9.39
CA VAL A 137 5.53 16.76 10.57
C VAL A 137 5.74 15.92 11.84
N VAL A 138 5.60 14.59 11.76
CA VAL A 138 5.87 13.71 12.92
C VAL A 138 7.33 13.80 13.35
N ARG A 139 8.27 13.78 12.40
CA ARG A 139 9.70 13.90 12.72
C ARG A 139 10.02 15.24 13.38
N ASP A 140 9.51 16.33 12.84
CA ASP A 140 9.73 17.69 13.38
C ASP A 140 9.13 17.88 14.78
N THR A 141 8.14 17.05 15.13
CA THR A 141 7.49 17.04 16.45
C THR A 141 7.95 15.89 17.34
N GLY A 142 8.92 15.08 16.90
CA GLY A 142 9.40 13.90 17.60
C GLY A 142 9.95 14.22 18.99
N TRP A 143 10.72 15.30 19.12
CA TRP A 143 11.21 15.75 20.43
C TRP A 143 10.08 16.14 21.38
N THR A 144 9.05 16.82 20.88
CA THR A 144 7.86 17.17 21.67
C THR A 144 7.13 15.94 22.18
N LEU A 145 7.06 14.86 21.38
CA LEU A 145 6.52 13.58 21.81
C LEU A 145 7.37 12.97 22.93
N MET A 146 8.68 12.99 22.80
CA MET A 146 9.60 12.47 23.81
C MET A 146 9.49 13.23 25.14
N GLU A 147 9.44 14.56 25.10
CA GLU A 147 9.24 15.38 26.30
C GLU A 147 7.89 15.10 26.97
N ALA A 148 6.84 14.86 26.17
CA ALA A 148 5.53 14.50 26.70
C ALA A 148 5.51 13.10 27.34
N LEU A 149 6.18 12.12 26.72
CA LEU A 149 6.32 10.77 27.27
C LEU A 149 7.14 10.75 28.56
N ALA A 150 8.16 11.59 28.66
CA ALA A 150 8.97 11.74 29.86
C ALA A 150 8.29 12.57 30.97
N GLY A 151 7.08 13.09 30.73
CA GLY A 151 6.31 13.86 31.71
C GLY A 151 6.68 15.34 31.82
N PHE A 152 7.63 15.83 31.01
CA PHE A 152 8.04 17.24 30.99
C PHE A 152 7.03 18.14 30.26
N ARG A 153 6.17 17.56 29.42
CA ARG A 153 5.06 18.27 28.76
C ARG A 153 3.76 17.48 28.82
N SER A 154 2.64 18.16 28.63
CA SER A 154 1.34 17.50 28.49
C SER A 154 1.25 16.73 27.17
N MET A 155 0.99 15.42 27.25
CA MET A 155 0.68 14.57 26.09
C MET A 155 -0.47 15.13 25.24
N ARG A 156 -1.51 15.64 25.90
CA ARG A 156 -2.66 16.26 25.21
C ARG A 156 -2.24 17.47 24.37
N TRP A 157 -1.31 18.28 24.88
CA TRP A 157 -0.79 19.43 24.15
C TRP A 157 0.04 18.98 22.94
N ALA A 158 0.93 18.00 23.11
CA ALA A 158 1.74 17.44 22.03
C ALA A 158 0.85 16.90 20.89
N MET A 159 -0.17 16.10 21.23
CA MET A 159 -1.14 15.57 20.26
C MET A 159 -1.88 16.69 19.51
N ARG A 160 -2.34 17.73 20.21
CA ARG A 160 -3.02 18.88 19.56
C ARG A 160 -2.07 19.67 18.66
N LEU A 161 -0.80 19.81 19.02
CA LEU A 161 0.19 20.46 18.17
C LEU A 161 0.40 19.69 16.87
N ILE A 162 0.59 18.36 16.98
CA ILE A 162 0.78 17.46 15.84
C ILE A 162 -0.42 17.52 14.90
N GLY A 163 -1.63 17.34 15.45
CA GLY A 163 -2.86 17.40 14.66
C GLY A 163 -3.03 18.72 13.90
N ARG A 164 -2.78 19.86 14.57
CA ARG A 164 -2.84 21.19 13.91
C ARG A 164 -1.83 21.32 12.78
N ARG A 165 -0.58 20.87 12.98
CA ARG A 165 0.46 20.92 11.94
C ARG A 165 0.15 20.01 10.75
N MET A 166 -0.41 18.83 10.99
CA MET A 166 -0.82 17.90 9.92
C MET A 166 -1.98 18.44 9.08
N GLN A 167 -2.89 19.19 9.71
CA GLN A 167 -4.01 19.84 9.01
C GLN A 167 -3.54 20.97 8.09
N SER A 168 -2.46 21.68 8.44
CA SER A 168 -1.86 22.72 7.61
C SER A 168 -0.87 22.17 6.58
N GLY A 169 -1.13 22.36 5.28
CA GLY A 169 -0.08 22.29 4.23
C GLY A 169 0.42 20.89 3.80
N CYS A 170 -0.09 19.81 4.38
CA CYS A 170 0.34 18.44 4.04
C CYS A 170 -0.38 17.82 2.84
N GLN A 171 -0.72 18.61 1.81
CA GLN A 171 -1.42 18.11 0.62
C GLN A 171 -0.46 17.66 -0.49
N MET A 172 -0.90 16.67 -1.27
CA MET A 172 -0.29 16.25 -2.52
C MET A 172 -0.51 17.29 -3.61
N ASN A 173 0.45 17.38 -4.54
CA ASN A 173 0.27 18.20 -5.73
C ASN A 173 -0.70 17.49 -6.69
N LYS A 174 -1.71 18.22 -7.17
CA LYS A 174 -2.62 17.73 -8.20
C LYS A 174 -1.86 17.52 -9.50
N ARG A 175 -2.19 16.43 -10.20
CA ARG A 175 -1.60 16.09 -11.51
C ARG A 175 -2.69 16.04 -12.56
N GLN A 176 -2.39 16.52 -13.77
CA GLN A 176 -3.33 16.54 -14.89
C GLN A 176 -3.15 15.34 -15.83
N LYS A 177 -1.90 14.97 -16.17
CA LYS A 177 -1.62 13.90 -17.15
C LYS A 177 -1.87 12.49 -16.61
N HIS A 178 -1.47 12.23 -15.38
CA HIS A 178 -1.69 10.96 -14.68
C HIS A 178 -2.24 11.29 -13.29
N PRO A 179 -3.56 11.31 -13.10
CA PRO A 179 -4.17 11.62 -11.81
C PRO A 179 -3.73 10.59 -10.76
N ASN A 180 -3.48 11.06 -9.54
CA ASN A 180 -3.13 10.17 -8.44
C ASN A 180 -4.37 9.41 -7.92
N SER A 181 -4.18 8.36 -7.11
CA SER A 181 -5.29 7.55 -6.58
C SER A 181 -6.34 8.37 -5.83
N ALA A 182 -5.95 9.40 -5.08
CA ALA A 182 -6.88 10.27 -4.36
C ALA A 182 -7.76 11.10 -5.31
N GLN A 183 -7.17 11.66 -6.39
CA GLN A 183 -7.92 12.38 -7.43
C GLN A 183 -8.94 11.47 -8.14
N LEU A 184 -8.59 10.20 -8.35
CA LEU A 184 -9.49 9.22 -8.94
C LEU A 184 -10.64 8.85 -8.00
N LEU A 185 -10.36 8.66 -6.72
CA LEU A 185 -11.37 8.38 -5.68
C LEU A 185 -12.37 9.54 -5.53
N GLU A 186 -11.89 10.78 -5.53
CA GLU A 186 -12.74 11.98 -5.49
C GLU A 186 -13.67 12.09 -6.70
N ALA A 187 -13.17 11.73 -7.89
CA ALA A 187 -13.95 11.75 -9.12
C ALA A 187 -15.04 10.66 -9.17
N GLN A 188 -15.08 9.75 -8.19
CA GLN A 188 -15.90 8.54 -8.21
C GLN A 188 -15.81 7.80 -9.55
N ALA A 189 -14.68 7.93 -10.24
CA ALA A 189 -14.41 7.15 -11.42
C ALA A 189 -14.29 5.73 -10.89
N VAL A 190 -15.29 4.87 -11.16
CA VAL A 190 -15.34 3.42 -10.85
C VAL A 190 -14.93 2.58 -12.07
N GLU A 191 -14.97 3.16 -13.27
CA GLU A 191 -14.51 2.54 -14.54
C GLU A 191 -12.99 2.34 -14.65
N TRP A 192 -12.23 2.82 -13.65
CA TRP A 192 -10.77 2.71 -13.55
C TRP A 192 -10.22 1.29 -13.50
N ALA A 193 -11.06 0.28 -13.25
CA ALA A 193 -10.65 -1.12 -13.25
C ALA A 193 -10.03 -1.57 -14.60
N LEU A 194 -10.20 -0.79 -15.67
CA LEU A 194 -9.87 -1.17 -17.05
C LEU A 194 -8.79 -0.30 -17.72
N SER A 195 -8.28 0.76 -17.09
CA SER A 195 -7.50 1.80 -17.82
C SER A 195 -5.97 1.61 -17.83
N TRP A 196 -5.42 0.51 -17.35
CA TRP A 196 -3.96 0.26 -17.37
C TRP A 196 -3.44 -0.35 -18.69
N CYS A 197 -4.20 -0.21 -19.78
CA CYS A 197 -3.72 -0.53 -21.13
C CYS A 197 -3.34 0.69 -21.96
N GLU A 198 -3.17 1.87 -21.35
CA GLU A 198 -2.63 3.08 -22.02
C GLU A 198 -1.39 3.65 -21.32
#